data_AF-A0A532ARR9-F1
#
_entry.id   AF-A0A532ARR9-F1
#
_cell.length_a   1.000
_cell.length_b   1.000
_cell.length_c   1.000
_cell.angle_alpha   90.00
_cell.angle_beta   90.00
_cell.angle_gamma   90.00
#
_symmetry.space_group_name_H-M   'P 1'
#
loop_
_entity.id
_entity.type
_entity.pdbx_description
1 polymer ?
#
loop_
_entity_poly.entity_id
_entity_poly.type
_entity_poly.pdbx_seq_one_letter_code
_entity_poly.pdbx_strand_id
1 'polypeptide(L)'
;MSLLLFLAACNSDMPAPASVEFPADQVRLTITRLATNPFLSRHDLHLALVGPGGCSVEEDLFPNTGYASRRNLYRTRTGLLYVVGQFDARVIDSLHCTITLAEFRTLDRYVTFLGSFDENAQKQWAYFSASQRSELPFEKR
;
A
#
# COMPACT_ATOMS: atom_id res chain seq x y z
N MET A 1 12.03 46.63 0.14
CA MET A 1 11.30 45.64 0.95
C MET A 1 11.03 44.43 0.05
N SER A 2 11.93 43.43 0.06
CA SER A 2 11.86 42.29 -0.86
C SER A 2 10.86 41.28 -0.32
N LEU A 3 9.81 41.00 -1.09
CA LEU A 3 8.81 39.98 -0.78
C LEU A 3 9.42 38.61 -1.12
N LEU A 4 9.97 37.91 -0.12
CA LEU A 4 10.36 36.51 -0.25
C LEU A 4 9.10 35.65 -0.28
N LEU A 5 8.67 35.26 -1.48
CA LEU A 5 7.70 34.19 -1.69
C LEU A 5 8.34 32.87 -1.24
N PHE A 6 8.07 32.45 0.00
CA PHE A 6 8.37 31.10 0.45
C PHE A 6 7.46 30.14 -0.32
N LEU A 7 8.02 29.46 -1.33
CA LEU A 7 7.40 28.30 -1.95
C LEU A 7 7.33 27.20 -0.89
N ALA A 8 6.18 27.06 -0.22
CA ALA A 8 5.92 25.92 0.63
C ALA A 8 5.79 24.68 -0.27
N ALA A 9 6.69 23.71 -0.10
CA ALA A 9 6.53 22.41 -0.73
C ALA A 9 5.24 21.75 -0.25
N CYS A 10 4.51 21.08 -1.14
CA CYS A 10 3.27 20.40 -0.81
C CYS A 10 3.51 19.01 -0.21
N ASN A 11 4.66 18.41 -0.50
CA ASN A 11 5.06 17.11 0.01
C ASN A 11 6.21 17.24 1.01
N SER A 12 6.18 16.37 2.02
CA SER A 12 7.32 16.15 2.93
C SER A 12 8.17 15.02 2.39
N ASP A 13 9.50 15.19 2.45
CA ASP A 13 10.46 14.12 2.13
C ASP A 13 10.57 13.08 3.27
N MET A 14 9.81 13.24 4.36
CA MET A 14 9.76 12.24 5.43
C MET A 14 8.94 11.01 5.00
N PRO A 15 9.45 9.79 5.25
CA PRO A 15 8.68 8.56 5.02
C PRO A 15 7.35 8.59 5.77
N ALA A 16 6.27 8.26 5.07
CA ALA A 16 4.92 8.17 5.63
C ALA A 16 4.46 6.70 5.67
N PRO A 17 4.64 5.98 6.80
CA PRO A 17 4.20 4.60 6.93
C PRO A 17 2.70 4.51 7.24
N ALA A 18 2.05 3.48 6.70
CA ALA A 18 0.74 3.02 7.15
C ALA A 18 0.77 1.51 7.34
N SER A 19 0.18 1.02 8.43
CA SER A 19 0.25 -0.40 8.80
C SER A 19 -1.11 -0.99 9.12
N VAL A 20 -1.21 -2.31 8.96
CA VAL A 20 -2.29 -3.16 9.45
C VAL A 20 -1.70 -4.39 10.11
N GLU A 21 -2.36 -4.86 11.17
CA GLU A 21 -1.98 -6.06 11.90
C GLU A 21 -3.10 -7.10 11.83
N PHE A 22 -2.72 -8.36 11.67
CA PHE A 22 -3.58 -9.53 11.79
C PHE A 22 -3.08 -10.37 12.97
N PRO A 23 -3.53 -10.09 14.20
CA PRO A 23 -2.97 -10.71 15.40
C PRO A 23 -3.09 -12.24 15.42
N ALA A 24 -4.19 -12.78 14.89
CA ALA A 24 -4.42 -14.22 14.80
C ALA A 24 -3.36 -14.94 13.95
N ASP A 25 -2.83 -14.25 12.93
CA ASP A 25 -1.83 -14.79 12.02
C ASP A 25 -0.42 -14.31 12.39
N GLN A 26 -0.27 -13.47 13.43
CA GLN A 26 0.98 -12.80 13.80
C GLN A 26 1.64 -12.06 12.62
N VAL A 27 0.81 -11.41 11.80
CA VAL A 27 1.26 -10.65 10.62
C VAL A 27 1.08 -9.16 10.82
N ARG A 28 2.09 -8.38 10.43
CA ARG A 28 1.99 -6.93 10.22
C ARG A 28 2.40 -6.61 8.78
N LEU A 29 1.56 -5.89 8.07
CA LEU A 29 1.91 -5.29 6.78
C LEU A 29 2.07 -3.79 6.96
N THR A 30 3.12 -3.23 6.38
CA THR A 30 3.35 -1.79 6.33
C THR A 30 3.61 -1.38 4.90
N ILE A 31 2.91 -0.36 4.41
CA ILE A 31 3.28 0.32 3.16
C ILE A 31 3.78 1.71 3.52
N THR A 32 5.03 1.97 3.21
CA THR A 32 5.68 3.27 3.42
C THR A 32 5.70 4.03 2.12
N ARG A 33 5.26 5.29 2.19
CA ARG A 33 5.28 6.22 1.08
C ARG A 33 6.42 7.23 1.23
N LEU A 34 7.23 7.40 0.20
CA LEU A 34 8.29 8.41 0.18
C LEU A 34 8.07 9.35 -1.00
N ALA A 35 8.02 10.66 -0.74
CA ALA A 35 7.87 11.65 -1.80
C ALA A 35 9.10 11.67 -2.71
N THR A 36 8.88 11.64 -4.02
CA THR A 36 9.95 11.76 -5.03
C THR A 36 9.95 13.13 -5.71
N ASN A 37 8.98 13.97 -5.38
CA ASN A 37 8.89 15.33 -5.89
C ASN A 37 8.24 16.28 -4.86
N PRO A 38 8.79 17.49 -4.64
CA PRO A 38 8.27 18.43 -3.64
C PRO A 38 6.90 19.03 -3.98
N PHE A 39 6.47 18.98 -5.25
CA PHE A 39 5.25 19.65 -5.72
C PHE A 39 4.21 18.69 -6.34
N LEU A 40 4.66 17.60 -6.98
CA LEU A 40 3.77 16.61 -7.58
C LEU A 40 3.47 15.49 -6.61
N SER A 41 2.25 14.93 -6.61
CA SER A 41 1.88 13.77 -5.78
C SER A 41 2.51 12.47 -6.30
N ARG A 42 3.84 12.42 -6.33
CA ARG A 42 4.63 11.29 -6.79
C ARG A 42 5.39 10.70 -5.64
N HIS A 43 5.28 9.38 -5.51
CA HIS A 43 5.85 8.69 -4.38
C HIS A 43 6.34 7.30 -4.76
N ASP A 44 7.49 6.92 -4.21
CA ASP A 44 7.90 5.53 -4.14
C ASP A 44 7.14 4.86 -2.99
N LEU A 45 6.88 3.56 -3.16
CA LEU A 45 6.10 2.76 -2.24
C LEU A 45 6.90 1.51 -1.87
N HIS A 46 7.13 1.32 -0.58
CA HIS A 46 7.83 0.16 -0.04
C HIS A 46 6.86 -0.65 0.81
N LEU A 47 6.69 -1.93 0.47
CA LEU A 47 5.91 -2.89 1.23
C LEU A 47 6.82 -3.69 2.14
N ALA A 48 6.53 -3.70 3.43
CA ALA A 48 7.17 -4.54 4.43
C ALA A 48 6.18 -5.54 5.01
N LEU A 49 6.61 -6.80 5.12
CA LEU A 49 5.96 -7.86 5.88
C LEU A 49 6.79 -8.14 7.12
N VAL A 50 6.13 -8.16 8.28
CA VAL A 50 6.60 -8.90 9.46
C VAL A 50 5.64 -10.05 9.71
N GLY A 51 6.16 -11.27 9.71
CA GLY A 51 5.37 -12.50 9.88
C GLY A 51 5.64 -13.25 11.19
N PRO A 52 5.04 -14.44 11.35
CA PRO A 52 5.25 -15.33 12.50
C PRO A 52 6.74 -15.59 12.77
N GLY A 53 7.09 -15.72 14.04
CA GLY A 53 8.47 -15.98 14.45
C GLY A 53 9.44 -14.81 14.19
N GLY A 54 8.91 -13.62 13.90
CA GLY A 54 9.71 -12.41 13.68
C GLY A 54 10.37 -12.34 12.30
N CYS A 55 9.92 -13.15 11.34
CA CYS A 55 10.40 -13.09 9.97
C CYS A 55 10.08 -11.70 9.37
N SER A 56 10.97 -11.17 8.52
CA SER A 56 10.77 -9.86 7.90
C SER A 56 11.29 -9.85 6.47
N VAL A 57 10.50 -9.31 5.55
CA VAL A 57 10.87 -9.14 4.13
C VAL A 57 10.22 -7.87 3.58
N GLU A 58 10.91 -7.22 2.65
CA GLU A 58 10.47 -5.97 2.04
C GLU A 58 10.56 -6.05 0.51
N GLU A 59 9.67 -5.36 -0.18
CA GLU A 59 9.62 -5.28 -1.64
C GLU A 59 9.09 -3.91 -2.08
N ASP A 60 9.58 -3.42 -3.22
CA ASP A 60 9.05 -2.20 -3.83
C ASP A 60 7.70 -2.47 -4.50
N LEU A 61 6.77 -1.54 -4.39
CA LEU A 61 5.54 -1.55 -5.19
C LEU A 61 5.70 -0.62 -6.38
N PHE A 62 4.85 -0.81 -7.40
CA PHE A 62 4.76 0.17 -8.48
C PHE A 62 4.49 1.56 -7.88
N PRO A 63 5.25 2.61 -8.26
CA PRO A 63 5.17 3.90 -7.61
C PRO A 63 3.82 4.59 -7.83
N ASN A 64 3.47 5.51 -6.95
CA ASN A 64 2.35 6.42 -7.19
C ASN A 64 2.81 7.54 -8.13
N THR A 65 2.17 7.66 -9.29
CA THR A 65 2.51 8.66 -10.33
C THR A 65 1.59 9.88 -10.35
N GLY A 66 0.72 10.07 -9.35
CA GLY A 66 -0.15 11.24 -9.21
C GLY A 66 -1.64 10.94 -9.05
N TYR A 67 -2.08 9.74 -9.44
CA TYR A 67 -3.49 9.34 -9.46
C TYR A 67 -3.74 7.88 -9.05
N ALA A 68 -2.68 7.15 -8.64
CA ALA A 68 -2.70 5.71 -8.45
C ALA A 68 -2.15 5.30 -7.07
N SER A 69 -2.57 6.01 -6.01
CA SER A 69 -2.08 5.79 -4.65
C SER A 69 -2.61 4.51 -4.01
N ARG A 70 -3.88 4.19 -4.25
CA ARG A 70 -4.60 3.16 -3.50
C ARG A 70 -4.00 1.77 -3.71
N ARG A 71 -3.81 1.03 -2.62
CA ARG A 71 -3.44 -0.38 -2.62
C ARG A 71 -4.50 -1.16 -1.87
N ASN A 72 -5.26 -1.99 -2.59
CA ASN A 72 -6.27 -2.86 -1.98
C ASN A 72 -5.58 -4.07 -1.37
N LEU A 73 -6.05 -4.48 -0.19
CA LEU A 73 -5.58 -5.65 0.52
C LEU A 73 -6.68 -6.71 0.52
N TYR A 74 -6.32 -7.91 0.08
CA TYR A 74 -7.22 -9.05 0.02
C TYR A 74 -6.62 -10.24 0.74
N ARG A 75 -7.49 -11.20 1.08
CA ARG A 75 -7.12 -12.53 1.55
C ARG A 75 -7.75 -13.60 0.68
N THR A 76 -6.95 -14.59 0.28
CA THR A 76 -7.45 -15.77 -0.43
C THR A 76 -8.05 -16.78 0.54
N ARG A 77 -8.80 -17.77 0.03
CA ARG A 77 -9.27 -18.89 0.85
C ARG A 77 -8.14 -19.75 1.42
N THR A 78 -6.98 -19.75 0.78
CA THR A 78 -5.76 -20.46 1.24
C THR A 78 -4.96 -19.67 2.28
N GLY A 79 -5.39 -18.46 2.62
CA GLY A 79 -4.73 -17.62 3.64
C GLY A 79 -3.64 -16.71 3.11
N LEU A 80 -3.34 -16.72 1.81
CA LEU A 80 -2.41 -15.77 1.19
C LEU A 80 -3.00 -14.35 1.23
N LEU A 81 -2.13 -13.36 1.40
CA LEU A 81 -2.54 -11.95 1.32
C LEU A 81 -2.13 -11.38 -0.04
N TYR A 82 -3.03 -10.62 -0.66
CA TYR A 82 -2.71 -9.89 -1.89
C TYR A 82 -2.73 -8.40 -1.63
N VAL A 83 -1.64 -7.72 -1.97
CA VAL A 83 -1.60 -6.25 -2.08
C VAL A 83 -1.69 -5.91 -3.56
N VAL A 84 -2.79 -5.29 -3.97
CA VAL A 84 -3.10 -5.03 -5.38
C VAL A 84 -3.11 -3.53 -5.61
N GLY A 85 -2.32 -3.07 -6.56
CA GLY A 85 -2.34 -1.72 -7.10
C GLY A 85 -2.94 -1.70 -8.51
N GLN A 86 -2.89 -0.52 -9.14
CA GLN A 86 -3.39 -0.36 -10.51
C GLN A 86 -2.52 -1.08 -11.56
N PHE A 87 -1.21 -1.19 -11.30
CA PHE A 87 -0.23 -1.68 -12.28
C PHE A 87 0.52 -2.94 -11.84
N ASP A 88 0.45 -3.28 -10.56
CA ASP A 88 1.09 -4.46 -9.99
C ASP A 88 0.20 -5.15 -8.94
N ALA A 89 0.51 -6.40 -8.68
CA ALA A 89 -0.04 -7.15 -7.55
C ALA A 89 1.08 -7.94 -6.87
N ARG A 90 1.13 -7.86 -5.54
CA ARG A 90 2.04 -8.65 -4.72
C ARG A 90 1.29 -9.74 -4.00
N VAL A 91 1.79 -10.96 -4.11
CA VAL A 91 1.33 -12.12 -3.35
C VAL A 91 2.24 -12.31 -2.15
N ILE A 92 1.64 -12.35 -0.97
CA ILE A 92 2.33 -12.43 0.31
C ILE A 92 1.97 -13.77 0.95
N ASP A 93 2.98 -14.59 1.16
CA ASP A 93 2.90 -15.81 1.95
C ASP A 93 3.62 -15.57 3.27
N SER A 94 2.84 -15.34 4.34
CA SER A 94 3.39 -15.04 5.66
C SER A 94 4.00 -16.25 6.36
N LEU A 95 3.58 -17.48 6.01
CA LEU A 95 4.13 -18.69 6.60
C LEU A 95 5.54 -18.96 6.06
N HIS A 96 5.76 -18.68 4.78
CA HIS A 96 7.06 -18.81 4.13
C HIS A 96 7.86 -17.51 4.10
N CYS A 97 7.31 -16.42 4.63
CA CYS A 97 7.91 -15.09 4.64
C CYS A 97 8.36 -14.58 3.27
N THR A 98 7.46 -14.64 2.29
CA THR A 98 7.76 -14.20 0.92
C THR A 98 6.79 -13.16 0.43
N ILE A 99 7.29 -12.27 -0.42
CA ILE A 99 6.51 -11.33 -1.22
C ILE A 99 6.94 -11.55 -2.67
N THR A 100 5.99 -11.80 -3.56
CA THR A 100 6.26 -12.07 -4.98
C THR A 100 5.40 -11.21 -5.88
N LEU A 101 5.94 -10.77 -7.01
CA LEU A 101 5.16 -10.10 -8.05
C LEU A 101 4.30 -11.14 -8.79
N ALA A 102 3.02 -10.83 -8.97
CA ALA A 102 2.08 -11.66 -9.73
C ALA A 102 1.43 -10.84 -10.84
N GLU A 103 1.12 -11.52 -11.95
CA GLU A 103 0.29 -10.94 -12.99
C GLU A 103 -1.17 -10.94 -12.56
N PHE A 104 -1.94 -9.90 -12.88
CA PHE A 104 -3.35 -9.80 -12.49
C PHE A 104 -4.19 -11.01 -12.92
N ARG A 105 -3.89 -11.60 -14.08
CA ARG A 105 -4.61 -12.77 -14.61
C ARG A 105 -4.38 -14.05 -13.81
N THR A 106 -3.32 -14.13 -13.01
CA THR A 106 -2.98 -15.32 -12.21
C THR A 106 -3.51 -15.25 -10.78
N LEU A 107 -4.07 -14.11 -10.36
CA LEU A 107 -4.65 -13.95 -9.03
C LEU A 107 -5.94 -14.77 -8.90
N ASP A 108 -6.13 -15.39 -7.74
CA ASP A 108 -7.42 -16.01 -7.39
C ASP A 108 -8.53 -14.95 -7.44
N ARG A 109 -9.69 -15.34 -7.99
CA ARG A 109 -10.88 -14.49 -8.07
C ARG A 109 -11.75 -14.61 -6.81
N TYR A 110 -11.62 -15.69 -6.05
CA TYR A 110 -12.36 -15.92 -4.81
C TYR A 110 -11.57 -15.40 -3.61
N VAL A 111 -11.54 -14.07 -3.50
CA VAL A 111 -10.83 -13.36 -2.44
C VAL A 111 -11.79 -12.55 -1.57
N THR A 112 -11.37 -12.31 -0.33
CA THR A 112 -12.07 -11.42 0.60
C THR A 112 -11.33 -10.10 0.68
N PHE A 113 -12.02 -8.99 0.37
CA PHE A 113 -11.49 -7.66 0.57
C PHE A 113 -11.36 -7.35 2.07
N LEU A 114 -10.15 -7.00 2.50
CA LEU A 114 -9.85 -6.69 3.90
C LEU A 114 -9.81 -5.18 4.17
N GLY A 115 -9.44 -4.38 3.17
CA GLY A 115 -9.29 -2.95 3.29
C GLY A 115 -8.34 -2.38 2.24
N SER A 116 -7.91 -1.15 2.42
CA SER A 116 -7.02 -0.47 1.49
C SER A 116 -6.06 0.48 2.19
N PHE A 117 -4.82 0.53 1.72
CA PHE A 117 -3.92 1.64 1.99
C PHE A 117 -4.22 2.76 1.00
N ASP A 118 -4.55 3.94 1.51
CA ASP A 118 -4.96 5.06 0.66
C ASP A 118 -4.75 6.40 1.38
N GLU A 119 -4.97 7.49 0.64
CA GLU A 119 -5.05 8.83 1.23
C GLU A 119 -6.42 9.08 1.88
N ASN A 120 -6.44 9.76 3.03
CA ASN A 120 -7.67 10.38 3.53
C ASN A 120 -8.01 11.68 2.78
N ALA A 121 -9.12 12.32 3.15
CA ALA A 121 -9.53 13.59 2.57
C ALA A 121 -8.48 14.70 2.80
N GLN A 122 -7.65 14.57 3.83
CA GLN A 122 -6.56 15.46 4.20
C GLN A 122 -5.20 15.04 3.59
N LYS A 123 -5.19 14.13 2.59
CA LYS A 123 -3.97 13.65 1.91
C LYS A 123 -2.98 12.89 2.79
N GLN A 124 -3.41 12.43 3.96
CA GLN A 124 -2.62 11.60 4.85
C GLN A 124 -2.73 10.14 4.43
N TRP A 125 -1.58 9.49 4.31
CA TRP A 125 -1.49 8.07 3.99
C TRP A 125 -1.87 7.21 5.20
N ALA A 126 -2.84 6.31 5.03
CA ALA A 126 -3.35 5.48 6.11
C ALA A 126 -3.92 4.16 5.59
N TYR A 127 -4.10 3.20 6.50
CA TYR A 127 -4.87 2.00 6.24
C TYR A 127 -6.34 2.22 6.64
N PHE A 128 -7.26 1.78 5.77
CA PHE A 128 -8.70 1.75 6.04
C PHE A 128 -9.19 0.31 5.91
N SER A 129 -9.81 -0.20 6.96
CA SER A 129 -10.46 -1.51 6.93
C SER A 129 -11.68 -1.54 6.01
N ALA A 130 -12.11 -2.73 5.61
CA ALA A 130 -13.29 -2.93 4.76
C ALA A 130 -14.58 -2.36 5.36
N SER A 131 -14.68 -2.26 6.69
CA SER A 131 -15.82 -1.63 7.36
C SER A 131 -15.79 -0.10 7.31
N GLN A 132 -14.60 0.50 7.14
CA GLN A 132 -14.42 1.95 7.04
C GLN A 132 -14.52 2.45 5.61
N ARG A 133 -14.01 1.69 4.64
CA ARG A 133 -14.07 2.01 3.22
C ARG A 133 -14.34 0.75 2.41
N SER A 134 -15.34 0.82 1.54
CA SER A 134 -15.63 -0.26 0.60
C SER A 134 -14.49 -0.44 -0.39
N GLU A 135 -14.44 -1.63 -0.97
CA GLU A 135 -13.63 -1.89 -2.16
C GLU A 135 -14.01 -0.89 -3.25
N LEU A 136 -13.01 -0.34 -3.92
CA LEU A 136 -13.21 0.39 -5.17
C LEU A 136 -12.68 -0.49 -6.30
N PRO A 137 -13.45 -0.66 -7.39
CA PRO A 137 -12.95 -1.30 -8.59
C PRO A 137 -11.72 -0.55 -9.09
N PHE A 138 -10.73 -1.28 -9.60
CA PHE A 138 -9.68 -0.67 -10.42
C PHE A 138 -10.32 -0.24 -11.75
N GLU A 139 -10.97 0.93 -11.78
CA GLU A 139 -11.42 1.52 -13.03
C GLU A 139 -10.18 1.83 -13.89
N LYS A 140 -10.03 1.12 -15.01
CA LYS A 140 -9.44 1.75 -16.19
C LYS A 140 -10.40 2.84 -16.62
N ARG A 141 -10.11 4.08 -16.25
CA ARG A 141 -10.57 5.23 -17.05
C ARG A 141 -9.63 5.42 -18.22
#